data_AF-A0A2P1QYM5-F1
#
_entry.id   AF-A0A2P1QYM5-F1
#
_cell.length_a   1.000
_cell.length_b   1.000
_cell.length_c   1.000
_cell.angle_alpha   90.00
_cell.angle_beta   90.00
_cell.angle_gamma   90.00
#
_symmetry.space_group_name_H-M   'P 1'
#
loop_
_entity.id
_entity.type
_entity.pdbx_description
1 polymer ?
#
loop_
_entity_poly.entity_id
_entity_poly.type
_entity_poly.pdbx_seq_one_letter_code
_entity_poly.pdbx_strand_id
1 'polypeptide(L)'
;MLYGDFVLDISFLQTILFALFAILTLFRDDYLKLNGTNVGGFSAEDGIYISVGDGVASLASAGSVFTVDGLTVSSSDLVGDTTIHHELTHSIDRSQGRFYFDPDWEGLNYPGFQYGNHNTPQNTSLLHPLPGFVDMYGTTNHLEDKATIGADVMRSQVFYNRLVQTCQTDAIVAAKVRKLVSRWKQFWPFPGAENTEWKIRITQAERDCG
;
A
#
# COMPACT_ATOMS: atom_id res chain seq x y z
N MET A 1 37.22 -9.77 -7.33
CA MET A 1 36.34 -10.80 -7.93
C MET A 1 35.51 -11.35 -6.79
N LEU A 2 34.20 -11.18 -6.65
CA LEU A 2 33.09 -10.64 -7.46
C LEU A 2 32.36 -9.61 -6.55
N TYR A 3 32.41 -8.29 -6.80
CA TYR A 3 31.54 -7.45 -7.65
C TYR A 3 30.03 -7.65 -7.46
N GLY A 4 29.39 -6.60 -6.93
CA GLY A 4 27.94 -6.48 -6.77
C GLY A 4 27.55 -5.29 -5.88
N ASP A 5 28.11 -4.11 -6.14
CA ASP A 5 27.61 -2.86 -5.56
C ASP A 5 26.23 -2.59 -6.16
N PHE A 6 25.17 -2.72 -5.37
CA PHE A 6 23.87 -2.18 -5.76
C PHE A 6 23.94 -0.65 -5.67
N VAL A 7 24.24 -0.03 -6.82
CA VAL A 7 24.06 1.40 -7.03
C VAL A 7 22.56 1.67 -7.04
N LEU A 8 22.02 2.09 -5.90
CA LEU A 8 20.71 2.72 -5.83
C LEU A 8 20.81 4.07 -6.57
N ASP A 9 20.02 4.21 -7.63
CA ASP A 9 19.92 5.43 -8.42
C ASP A 9 19.64 6.63 -7.49
N ILE A 10 20.57 7.57 -7.47
CA ILE A 10 20.61 8.73 -6.57
C ILE A 10 19.44 9.70 -6.84
N SER A 11 18.71 9.53 -7.95
CA SER A 11 17.45 10.24 -8.19
C SER A 11 16.27 9.74 -7.34
N PHE A 12 16.33 8.51 -6.81
CA PHE A 12 15.35 7.96 -5.86
C PHE A 12 15.64 8.41 -4.40
N LEU A 13 16.88 8.82 -4.11
CA LEU A 13 17.33 9.25 -2.78
C LEU A 13 16.85 10.66 -2.38
N GLN A 14 16.35 11.47 -3.32
CA GLN A 14 15.67 12.74 -2.96
C GLN A 14 14.25 12.52 -2.41
N THR A 15 13.68 11.32 -2.57
CA THR A 15 12.43 10.90 -1.91
C THR A 15 12.68 10.30 -0.52
N ILE A 16 13.92 9.89 -0.21
CA ILE A 16 14.28 9.11 0.99
C ILE A 16 14.70 9.97 2.19
N LEU A 17 14.94 11.28 2.04
CA LEU A 17 15.53 12.05 3.15
C LEU A 17 14.60 12.38 4.33
N PHE A 18 13.31 12.02 4.29
CA PHE A 18 12.42 12.16 5.45
C PHE A 18 11.60 10.89 5.79
N ALA A 19 11.79 9.78 5.06
CA ALA A 19 11.33 8.46 5.48
C ALA A 19 12.16 7.88 6.66
N LEU A 20 13.19 8.60 7.11
CA LEU A 20 14.05 8.26 8.24
C LEU A 20 13.38 8.44 9.64
N PHE A 21 12.06 8.63 9.71
CA PHE A 21 11.31 8.55 10.98
C PHE A 21 10.49 7.25 11.16
N ALA A 22 10.54 6.34 10.20
CA ALA A 22 10.26 4.91 10.42
C ALA A 22 11.54 4.16 10.05
N ILE A 23 12.25 3.61 11.03
CA ILE A 23 13.51 2.89 10.75
C ILE A 23 13.13 1.64 9.94
N LEU A 24 13.27 1.71 8.62
CA LEU A 24 13.12 0.55 7.74
C LEU A 24 14.23 -0.42 8.11
N THR A 25 13.86 -1.54 8.72
CA THR A 25 14.81 -2.59 9.06
C THR A 25 14.62 -3.74 8.08
N LEU A 26 15.61 -3.92 7.20
CA LEU A 26 15.62 -5.00 6.21
C LEU A 26 16.31 -6.22 6.79
N PHE A 27 15.63 -7.36 6.78
CA PHE A 27 16.17 -8.63 7.25
C PHE A 27 16.49 -9.54 6.06
N ARG A 28 17.69 -10.12 6.08
CA ARG A 28 18.15 -11.14 5.14
C ARG A 28 17.93 -12.52 5.74
N ASP A 29 16.66 -12.83 6.01
CA ASP A 29 16.19 -14.15 6.45
C ASP A 29 14.94 -14.50 5.64
N ASP A 30 14.73 -15.80 5.36
CA ASP A 30 13.61 -16.27 4.54
C ASP A 30 12.22 -15.89 5.11
N TYR A 31 12.13 -15.60 6.41
CA TYR A 31 10.89 -15.21 7.09
C TYR A 31 11.14 -14.27 8.29
N LEU A 32 10.27 -13.28 8.46
CA LEU A 32 10.20 -12.50 9.71
C LEU A 32 9.51 -13.31 10.80
N LYS A 33 9.90 -13.11 12.06
CA LYS A 33 9.26 -13.76 13.21
C LYS A 33 8.78 -12.75 14.24
N LEU A 34 7.49 -12.84 14.61
CA LEU A 34 6.90 -12.13 15.73
C LEU A 34 6.47 -13.15 16.78
N ASN A 35 7.00 -13.06 18.01
CA ASN A 35 6.74 -14.02 19.09
C ASN A 35 6.94 -15.49 18.67
N GLY A 36 7.97 -15.76 17.86
CA GLY A 36 8.30 -17.10 17.37
C GLY A 36 7.44 -17.61 16.20
N THR A 37 6.43 -16.84 15.76
CA THR A 37 5.57 -17.17 14.62
C THR A 37 6.05 -16.46 13.37
N ASN A 38 6.07 -17.17 12.23
CA ASN A 38 6.42 -16.55 10.94
C ASN A 38 5.34 -15.53 10.54
N VAL A 39 5.78 -14.34 10.13
CA VAL A 39 4.91 -13.24 9.69
C VAL A 39 5.41 -12.67 8.37
N GLY A 40 4.52 -12.00 7.64
CA GLY A 40 4.87 -11.17 6.48
C GLY A 40 5.58 -9.88 6.90
N GLY A 41 5.65 -8.91 5.98
CA GLY A 41 6.01 -7.54 6.35
C GLY A 41 5.03 -6.99 7.39
N PHE A 42 5.50 -6.13 8.28
CA PHE A 42 4.64 -5.50 9.29
C PHE A 42 5.19 -4.15 9.77
N SER A 43 4.28 -3.26 10.17
CA SER A 43 4.54 -2.00 10.84
C SER A 43 4.31 -2.12 12.35
N ALA A 44 5.35 -1.81 13.13
CA ALA A 44 5.32 -1.71 14.58
C ALA A 44 5.39 -0.23 15.04
N GLU A 45 5.46 0.00 16.35
CA GLU A 45 5.60 1.36 16.91
C GLU A 45 6.95 2.00 16.58
N ASP A 46 7.99 1.18 16.44
CA ASP A 46 9.39 1.58 16.29
C ASP A 46 9.92 1.46 14.85
N GLY A 47 9.17 0.85 13.93
CA GLY A 47 9.61 0.74 12.54
C GLY A 47 8.73 -0.10 11.63
N ILE A 48 9.18 -0.21 10.39
CA ILE A 48 8.61 -1.10 9.37
C ILE A 48 9.63 -2.23 9.14
N TYR A 49 9.13 -3.45 9.24
CA TYR A 49 9.91 -4.68 9.17
C TYR A 49 9.50 -5.43 7.91
N ILE A 50 10.47 -5.64 7.01
CA ILE A 50 10.22 -6.36 5.75
C ILE A 50 11.35 -7.38 5.55
N SER A 51 10.97 -8.63 5.26
CA SER A 51 11.91 -9.62 4.75
C SER A 51 12.04 -9.43 3.24
N VAL A 52 13.28 -9.29 2.78
CA VAL A 52 13.61 -9.27 1.37
C VAL A 52 14.35 -10.55 1.07
N GLY A 53 13.60 -11.58 0.67
CA GLY A 53 14.17 -12.85 0.24
C GLY A 53 14.87 -12.73 -1.11
N ASP A 54 15.87 -13.59 -1.37
CA ASP A 54 16.56 -13.66 -2.67
C ASP A 54 15.57 -13.91 -3.84
N GLY A 55 14.43 -14.55 -3.56
CA GLY A 55 13.33 -14.75 -4.50
C GLY A 55 12.63 -13.46 -4.96
N VAL A 56 12.57 -12.41 -4.12
CA VAL A 56 11.97 -11.12 -4.48
C VAL A 56 12.84 -10.37 -5.47
N ALA A 57 14.14 -10.29 -5.20
CA ALA A 57 15.12 -9.72 -6.11
C ALA A 57 15.17 -10.52 -7.42
N SER A 58 15.12 -11.85 -7.32
CA SER A 58 15.10 -12.74 -8.50
C SER A 58 13.83 -12.54 -9.33
N LEU A 59 12.65 -12.47 -8.72
CA LEU A 59 11.39 -12.24 -9.44
C LEU A 59 11.39 -10.87 -10.10
N ALA A 60 11.78 -9.80 -9.39
CA ALA A 60 11.91 -8.47 -9.95
C ALA A 60 12.90 -8.41 -11.13
N SER A 61 14.03 -9.14 -11.03
CA SER A 61 15.03 -9.22 -12.10
C SER A 61 14.64 -10.12 -13.28
N ALA A 62 13.68 -11.04 -13.09
CA ALA A 62 13.22 -11.94 -14.13
C ALA A 62 12.40 -11.24 -15.21
N GLY A 63 11.88 -10.03 -14.96
CA GLY A 63 11.11 -9.24 -15.92
C GLY A 63 9.86 -9.96 -16.46
N SER A 64 9.41 -11.01 -15.75
CA SER A 64 8.26 -11.81 -16.15
C SER A 64 7.01 -10.95 -16.10
N VAL A 65 6.15 -11.08 -17.11
CA VAL A 65 4.89 -10.36 -17.23
C VAL A 65 3.74 -11.33 -17.00
N PHE A 66 2.78 -10.94 -16.17
CA PHE A 66 1.63 -11.73 -15.79
C PHE A 66 0.35 -10.98 -16.09
N THR A 67 -0.73 -11.71 -16.35
CA THR A 67 -2.07 -11.14 -16.43
C THR A 67 -2.88 -11.62 -15.23
N VAL A 68 -3.33 -10.69 -14.40
CA VAL A 68 -4.21 -10.96 -13.25
C VAL A 68 -5.45 -10.09 -13.41
N ASP A 69 -6.63 -10.70 -13.45
CA ASP A 69 -7.91 -10.00 -13.65
C ASP A 69 -7.92 -9.02 -14.86
N GLY A 70 -7.25 -9.40 -15.95
CA GLY A 70 -7.14 -8.58 -17.16
C GLY A 70 -6.11 -7.44 -17.07
N LEU A 71 -5.41 -7.30 -15.94
CA LEU A 71 -4.32 -6.36 -15.74
C LEU A 71 -2.99 -7.02 -16.10
N THR A 72 -2.27 -6.45 -17.07
CA THR A 72 -0.92 -6.89 -17.43
C THR A 72 0.08 -6.18 -16.53
N VAL A 73 0.77 -6.95 -15.68
CA VAL A 73 1.71 -6.46 -14.67
C VAL A 73 3.07 -7.13 -14.85
N SER A 74 4.16 -6.40 -14.61
CA SER A 74 5.47 -7.00 -14.50
C SER A 74 5.70 -7.54 -13.10
N SER A 75 6.57 -8.54 -12.97
CA SER A 75 7.09 -9.02 -11.69
C SER A 75 7.68 -7.89 -10.84
N SER A 76 8.33 -6.90 -11.45
CA SER A 76 8.79 -5.71 -10.73
C SER A 76 7.66 -4.88 -10.12
N ASP A 77 6.47 -4.82 -10.75
CA ASP A 77 5.31 -4.10 -10.21
C ASP A 77 4.66 -4.82 -9.01
N LEU A 78 4.93 -6.11 -8.82
CA LEU A 78 4.25 -6.94 -7.83
C LEU A 78 4.99 -7.02 -6.48
N VAL A 79 6.32 -6.97 -6.47
CA VAL A 79 7.09 -7.59 -5.36
C VAL A 79 7.73 -6.60 -4.39
N GLY A 80 8.07 -5.39 -4.81
CA GLY A 80 8.75 -4.41 -3.93
C GLY A 80 7.87 -3.28 -3.40
N ASP A 81 6.88 -2.88 -4.21
CA ASP A 81 6.17 -1.60 -4.07
C ASP A 81 4.99 -1.69 -3.09
N THR A 82 4.25 -2.80 -3.16
CA THR A 82 3.01 -3.00 -2.41
C THR A 82 3.23 -3.01 -0.90
N THR A 83 4.15 -3.85 -0.40
CA THR A 83 4.35 -4.05 1.04
C THR A 83 4.85 -2.79 1.73
N ILE A 84 5.81 -2.07 1.13
CA ILE A 84 6.37 -0.86 1.75
C ILE A 84 5.27 0.20 1.91
N HIS A 85 4.49 0.46 0.86
CA HIS A 85 3.43 1.47 0.93
C HIS A 85 2.26 1.05 1.81
N HIS A 86 1.94 -0.25 1.83
CA HIS A 86 0.96 -0.82 2.75
C HIS A 86 1.37 -0.58 4.22
N GLU A 87 2.59 -0.98 4.60
CA GLU A 87 3.10 -0.81 5.97
C GLU A 87 3.33 0.67 6.35
N LEU A 88 3.67 1.52 5.38
CA LEU A 88 3.74 2.95 5.61
C LEU A 88 2.37 3.53 5.96
N THR A 89 1.31 3.05 5.30
CA THR A 89 -0.06 3.47 5.60
C THR A 89 -0.45 3.13 7.03
N HIS A 90 -0.13 1.91 7.48
CA HIS A 90 -0.30 1.50 8.87
C HIS A 90 0.45 2.41 9.86
N SER A 91 1.69 2.76 9.54
CA SER A 91 2.50 3.66 10.37
C SER A 91 1.87 5.05 10.49
N ILE A 92 1.35 5.60 9.38
CA ILE A 92 0.65 6.89 9.36
C ILE A 92 -0.63 6.82 10.20
N ASP A 93 -1.44 5.78 10.02
CA ASP A 93 -2.66 5.59 10.81
C ASP A 93 -2.38 5.47 12.30
N ARG A 94 -1.30 4.79 12.69
CA ARG A 94 -0.86 4.70 14.08
C ARG A 94 -0.47 6.05 14.63
N SER A 95 0.31 6.84 13.88
CA SER A 95 0.70 8.20 14.30
C SER A 95 -0.50 9.14 14.52
N GLN A 96 -1.63 8.84 13.90
CA GLN A 96 -2.88 9.61 14.01
C GLN A 96 -3.88 9.01 15.01
N GLY A 97 -3.53 7.94 15.71
CA GLY A 97 -4.40 7.27 16.68
C GLY A 97 -5.58 6.51 16.07
N ARG A 98 -5.51 6.16 14.78
CA ARG A 98 -6.59 5.54 13.99
C ARG A 98 -6.33 4.08 13.63
N PHE A 99 -5.25 3.51 14.16
CA PHE A 99 -4.84 2.14 13.86
C PHE A 99 -5.86 1.13 14.39
N TYR A 100 -6.15 1.14 15.69
CA TYR A 100 -7.03 0.14 16.32
C TYR A 100 -8.53 0.43 16.19
N PHE A 101 -8.93 1.68 15.97
CA PHE A 101 -10.34 2.08 15.93
C PHE A 101 -10.54 3.28 14.99
N ASP A 102 -11.46 3.15 14.03
CA ASP A 102 -11.68 4.18 13.01
C ASP A 102 -13.12 4.17 12.48
N PRO A 103 -14.12 4.54 13.31
CA PRO A 103 -15.54 4.49 12.95
C PRO A 103 -15.86 5.41 11.76
N ASP A 104 -15.07 6.45 11.61
CA ASP A 104 -15.09 7.42 10.53
C ASP A 104 -14.76 6.81 9.16
N TRP A 105 -13.89 5.79 9.16
CA TRP A 105 -13.54 4.99 7.99
C TRP A 105 -14.56 3.88 7.78
N GLU A 106 -14.88 3.14 8.85
CA GLU A 106 -15.86 2.04 8.80
C GLU A 106 -17.23 2.51 8.29
N GLY A 107 -17.66 3.71 8.67
CA GLY A 107 -18.90 4.33 8.23
C GLY A 107 -18.94 4.72 6.74
N LEU A 108 -17.83 4.60 6.01
CA LEU A 108 -17.83 4.75 4.54
C LEU A 108 -18.33 3.50 3.82
N ASN A 109 -18.28 2.33 4.48
CA ASN A 109 -18.71 1.08 3.86
C ASN A 109 -20.21 1.07 3.55
N TYR A 110 -20.61 0.23 2.59
CA TYR A 110 -22.02 0.08 2.27
C TYR A 110 -22.83 -0.47 3.47
N PRO A 111 -24.13 -0.11 3.60
CA PRO A 111 -24.94 -0.54 4.72
C PRO A 111 -24.96 -2.07 4.90
N GLY A 112 -24.73 -2.53 6.13
CA GLY A 112 -24.75 -3.95 6.48
C GLY A 112 -23.43 -4.69 6.24
N PHE A 113 -22.40 -4.03 5.68
CA PHE A 113 -21.07 -4.63 5.57
C PHE A 113 -20.44 -4.89 6.95
N GLN A 114 -19.73 -6.01 7.07
CA GLN A 114 -18.93 -6.37 8.25
C GLN A 114 -17.58 -6.93 7.81
N TYR A 115 -16.50 -6.34 8.32
CA TYR A 115 -15.16 -6.88 8.16
C TYR A 115 -15.05 -8.30 8.75
N GLY A 116 -14.18 -9.11 8.17
CA GLY A 116 -13.94 -10.52 8.55
C GLY A 116 -15.11 -11.49 8.27
N ASN A 117 -16.29 -10.99 7.91
CA ASN A 117 -17.51 -11.77 7.75
C ASN A 117 -18.01 -11.79 6.30
N HIS A 118 -17.18 -12.27 5.39
CA HIS A 118 -17.49 -12.34 3.95
C HIS A 118 -17.54 -13.80 3.49
N ASN A 119 -18.76 -14.33 3.42
CA ASN A 119 -19.08 -15.66 2.88
C ASN A 119 -19.36 -15.64 1.38
N THR A 120 -18.96 -14.60 0.65
CA THR A 120 -19.39 -14.38 -0.74
C THR A 120 -18.74 -15.37 -1.72
N PRO A 121 -19.51 -16.30 -2.34
CA PRO A 121 -19.02 -17.17 -3.40
C PRO A 121 -19.02 -16.49 -4.79
N GLN A 122 -19.11 -15.16 -4.83
CA GLN A 122 -19.61 -14.41 -5.99
C GLN A 122 -18.61 -13.46 -6.64
N ASN A 123 -17.42 -13.25 -6.06
CA ASN A 123 -16.39 -12.47 -6.72
C ASN A 123 -15.11 -13.27 -6.89
N THR A 124 -14.76 -13.53 -8.15
CA THR A 124 -13.52 -14.18 -8.57
C THR A 124 -12.39 -13.17 -8.78
N SER A 125 -12.68 -11.87 -8.76
CA SER A 125 -11.68 -10.82 -8.91
C SER A 125 -10.90 -10.64 -7.60
N LEU A 126 -9.59 -10.77 -7.71
CA LEU A 126 -8.63 -10.46 -6.66
C LEU A 126 -8.49 -8.95 -6.43
N LEU A 127 -8.82 -8.11 -7.44
CA LEU A 127 -8.55 -6.67 -7.47
C LEU A 127 -9.75 -5.74 -7.28
N HIS A 128 -10.98 -6.24 -7.20
CA HIS A 128 -12.15 -5.43 -6.83
C HIS A 128 -13.32 -6.34 -6.45
N PRO A 129 -13.21 -7.02 -5.29
CA PRO A 129 -14.11 -8.12 -4.98
C PRO A 129 -15.48 -7.70 -4.46
N LEU A 130 -15.59 -6.50 -3.89
CA LEU A 130 -16.81 -6.02 -3.26
C LEU A 130 -16.87 -4.49 -3.40
N PRO A 131 -18.08 -3.90 -3.41
CA PRO A 131 -18.22 -2.46 -3.36
C PRO A 131 -17.43 -1.87 -2.19
N GLY A 132 -16.60 -0.86 -2.46
CA GLY A 132 -15.75 -0.19 -1.50
C GLY A 132 -14.36 -0.77 -1.29
N PHE A 133 -13.94 -1.85 -1.98
CA PHE A 133 -12.67 -2.52 -1.72
C PHE A 133 -11.82 -2.69 -2.99
N VAL A 134 -10.52 -2.38 -2.91
CA VAL A 134 -9.58 -2.51 -4.04
C VAL A 134 -8.92 -3.89 -4.14
N ASP A 135 -9.09 -4.75 -3.15
CA ASP A 135 -8.72 -6.16 -3.22
C ASP A 135 -9.47 -6.97 -2.13
N MET A 136 -9.32 -8.29 -2.15
CA MET A 136 -9.91 -9.18 -1.14
C MET A 136 -9.29 -8.99 0.24
N TYR A 137 -8.02 -8.62 0.31
CA TYR A 137 -7.29 -8.52 1.56
C TYR A 137 -7.84 -7.38 2.43
N GLY A 138 -8.20 -6.25 1.81
CA GLY A 138 -8.85 -5.12 2.49
C GLY A 138 -10.22 -5.46 3.11
N THR A 139 -10.87 -6.56 2.72
CA THR A 139 -12.15 -6.96 3.32
C THR A 139 -11.97 -7.56 4.73
N THR A 140 -10.75 -7.96 5.10
CA THR A 140 -10.46 -8.66 6.35
C THR A 140 -10.69 -7.79 7.59
N ASN A 141 -10.18 -6.56 7.59
CA ASN A 141 -10.34 -5.57 8.65
C ASN A 141 -10.11 -4.14 8.11
N HIS A 142 -10.48 -3.13 8.89
CA HIS A 142 -10.36 -1.72 8.48
C HIS A 142 -8.90 -1.24 8.34
N LEU A 143 -7.95 -1.92 9.00
CA LEU A 143 -6.53 -1.58 8.90
C LEU A 143 -6.02 -1.96 7.52
N GLU A 144 -6.26 -3.21 7.09
CA GLU A 144 -5.84 -3.69 5.77
C GLU A 144 -6.53 -2.92 4.65
N ASP A 145 -7.81 -2.58 4.79
CA ASP A 145 -8.55 -1.77 3.81
C ASP A 145 -7.89 -0.42 3.53
N LYS A 146 -7.49 0.27 4.60
CA LYS A 146 -6.75 1.54 4.47
C LYS A 146 -5.40 1.31 3.80
N ALA A 147 -4.68 0.27 4.20
CA ALA A 147 -3.34 0.01 3.74
C ALA A 147 -3.27 -0.50 2.29
N THR A 148 -4.25 -1.25 1.82
CA THR A 148 -4.33 -1.66 0.40
C THR A 148 -4.68 -0.48 -0.50
N ILE A 149 -5.62 0.38 -0.11
CA ILE A 149 -5.91 1.64 -0.82
C ILE A 149 -4.68 2.57 -0.82
N GLY A 150 -4.03 2.72 0.34
CA GLY A 150 -2.82 3.54 0.47
C GLY A 150 -1.67 3.03 -0.40
N ALA A 151 -1.49 1.71 -0.47
CA ALA A 151 -0.53 1.10 -1.38
C ALA A 151 -0.84 1.48 -2.84
N ASP A 152 -2.08 1.27 -3.30
CA ASP A 152 -2.44 1.57 -4.69
C ASP A 152 -2.32 3.05 -5.08
N VAL A 153 -2.47 3.99 -4.13
CA VAL A 153 -2.19 5.42 -4.36
C VAL A 153 -0.71 5.67 -4.70
N MET A 154 0.20 4.95 -4.04
CA MET A 154 1.64 5.17 -4.16
C MET A 154 2.31 4.27 -5.21
N ARG A 155 1.66 3.16 -5.56
CA ARG A 155 2.21 2.13 -6.45
C ARG A 155 2.46 2.58 -7.89
N SER A 156 3.08 1.68 -8.66
CA SER A 156 3.30 1.82 -10.09
C SER A 156 2.04 2.25 -10.86
N GLN A 157 2.25 2.91 -12.00
CA GLN A 157 1.18 3.54 -12.77
C GLN A 157 0.05 2.56 -13.16
N VAL A 158 0.37 1.27 -13.31
CA VAL A 158 -0.61 0.23 -13.67
C VAL A 158 -1.64 0.04 -12.54
N PHE A 159 -1.19 -0.06 -11.29
CA PHE A 159 -2.07 -0.16 -10.12
C PHE A 159 -2.79 1.14 -9.83
N TYR A 160 -2.08 2.27 -9.94
CA TYR A 160 -2.69 3.58 -9.79
C TYR A 160 -3.83 3.82 -10.81
N ASN A 161 -3.62 3.48 -12.08
CA ASN A 161 -4.66 3.58 -13.11
C ASN A 161 -5.87 2.70 -12.79
N ARG A 162 -5.63 1.51 -12.23
CA ARG A 162 -6.70 0.61 -11.79
C ARG A 162 -7.49 1.19 -10.62
N LEU A 163 -6.81 1.81 -9.65
CA LEU A 163 -7.47 2.55 -8.57
C LEU A 163 -8.38 3.65 -9.14
N VAL A 164 -7.87 4.46 -10.08
CA VAL A 164 -8.65 5.53 -10.72
C VAL A 164 -9.88 4.99 -11.45
N GLN A 165 -9.74 3.91 -12.24
CA GLN A 165 -10.88 3.25 -12.88
C GLN A 165 -11.92 2.75 -11.87
N THR A 166 -11.45 2.25 -10.73
CA THR A 166 -12.32 1.79 -9.64
C THR A 166 -13.04 2.98 -9.01
N CYS A 167 -12.35 4.08 -8.70
CA CYS A 167 -12.97 5.32 -8.20
C CYS A 167 -14.07 5.87 -9.13
N GLN A 168 -13.93 5.71 -10.45
CA GLN A 168 -14.92 6.17 -11.44
C GLN A 168 -16.22 5.35 -11.42
N THR A 169 -16.16 4.10 -10.95
CA THR A 169 -17.29 3.16 -10.98
C THR A 169 -17.80 2.79 -9.59
N ASP A 170 -17.01 3.06 -8.55
CA ASP A 170 -17.30 2.78 -7.15
C ASP A 170 -17.09 4.05 -6.31
N ALA A 171 -18.22 4.68 -5.96
CA ALA A 171 -18.24 5.90 -5.15
C ALA A 171 -17.74 5.69 -3.72
N ILE A 172 -17.79 4.45 -3.18
CA ILE A 172 -17.29 4.14 -1.84
C ILE A 172 -15.76 4.11 -1.86
N VAL A 173 -15.15 3.49 -2.87
CA VAL A 173 -13.69 3.53 -3.06
C VAL A 173 -13.22 4.98 -3.23
N ALA A 174 -13.90 5.78 -4.05
CA ALA A 174 -13.58 7.20 -4.20
C ALA A 174 -13.67 7.97 -2.86
N ALA A 175 -14.69 7.72 -2.05
CA ALA A 175 -14.84 8.33 -0.73
C ALA A 175 -13.72 7.93 0.24
N LYS A 176 -13.29 6.66 0.21
CA LYS A 176 -12.16 6.15 0.99
C LYS A 176 -10.84 6.79 0.57
N VAL A 177 -10.57 6.89 -0.74
CA VAL A 177 -9.38 7.59 -1.27
C VAL A 177 -9.35 9.04 -0.81
N ARG A 178 -10.46 9.78 -0.93
CA ARG A 178 -10.54 11.16 -0.42
C ARG A 178 -10.24 11.27 1.07
N LYS A 179 -10.79 10.37 1.89
CA LYS A 179 -10.53 10.37 3.35
C LYS A 179 -9.08 10.03 3.65
N LEU A 180 -8.49 9.05 2.98
CA LEU A 180 -7.08 8.67 3.12
C LEU A 180 -6.14 9.83 2.75
N VAL A 181 -6.34 10.44 1.57
CA VAL A 181 -5.54 11.57 1.10
C VAL A 181 -5.66 12.77 2.05
N SER A 182 -6.86 13.09 2.54
CA SER A 182 -7.08 14.15 3.53
C SER A 182 -6.23 13.93 4.79
N ARG A 183 -6.17 12.69 5.29
CA ARG A 183 -5.39 12.32 6.46
C ARG A 183 -3.89 12.35 6.20
N TRP A 184 -3.45 11.90 5.03
CA TRP A 184 -2.05 11.95 4.62
C TRP A 184 -1.53 13.38 4.46
N LYS A 185 -2.38 14.30 4.00
CA LYS A 185 -2.05 15.74 3.99
C LYS A 185 -1.85 16.32 5.39
N GLN A 186 -2.62 15.86 6.38
CA GLN A 186 -2.44 16.25 7.79
C GLN A 186 -1.15 15.67 8.38
N PHE A 187 -0.78 14.45 7.99
CA PHE A 187 0.46 13.79 8.43
C PHE A 187 1.71 14.50 7.91
N TRP A 188 1.70 15.01 6.67
CA TRP A 188 2.87 15.65 6.05
C TRP A 188 2.69 17.15 5.76
N PRO A 189 2.79 18.01 6.78
CA PRO A 189 2.60 19.46 6.64
C PRO A 189 3.89 20.23 6.35
N PHE A 190 4.99 19.57 5.94
CA PHE A 190 6.29 20.23 5.75
C PHE A 190 6.35 21.08 4.46
N PRO A 191 6.60 22.41 4.56
CA PRO A 191 6.84 23.27 3.40
C PRO A 191 8.12 22.89 2.65
N GLY A 192 8.15 23.04 1.32
CA GLY A 192 9.32 22.71 0.48
C GLY A 192 9.35 21.27 -0.01
N ALA A 193 8.37 20.44 0.36
CA ALA A 193 8.22 19.06 -0.08
C ALA A 193 7.28 18.89 -1.29
N GLU A 194 6.88 19.98 -1.96
CA GLU A 194 5.84 19.99 -3.00
C GLU A 194 6.21 19.11 -4.21
N ASN A 195 7.51 18.99 -4.49
CA ASN A 195 8.04 18.17 -5.59
C ASN A 195 8.42 16.74 -5.18
N THR A 196 8.12 16.33 -3.94
CA THR A 196 8.32 14.94 -3.53
C THR A 196 7.31 14.03 -4.21
N GLU A 197 7.71 12.78 -4.49
CA GLU A 197 6.80 11.79 -5.05
C GLU A 197 5.53 11.63 -4.19
N TRP A 198 5.67 11.64 -2.87
CA TRP A 198 4.55 11.65 -1.94
C TRP A 198 3.53 12.76 -2.24
N LYS A 199 3.98 14.02 -2.29
CA LYS A 199 3.06 15.15 -2.55
C LYS A 199 2.45 15.09 -3.95
N ILE A 200 3.20 14.63 -4.94
CA ILE A 200 2.70 14.43 -6.30
C ILE A 200 1.59 13.37 -6.31
N ARG A 201 1.84 12.19 -5.72
CA ARG A 201 0.90 11.06 -5.68
C ARG A 201 -0.39 11.39 -4.93
N ILE A 202 -0.31 12.02 -3.76
CA ILE A 202 -1.54 12.35 -3.01
C ILE A 202 -2.37 13.43 -3.72
N THR A 203 -1.72 14.39 -4.40
CA THR A 203 -2.41 15.43 -5.16
C THR A 203 -3.04 14.86 -6.43
N GLN A 204 -2.32 13.94 -7.08
CA GLN A 204 -2.83 13.17 -8.21
C GLN A 204 -4.06 12.35 -7.81
N ALA A 205 -3.99 11.59 -6.72
CA ALA A 205 -5.10 10.78 -6.22
C ALA A 205 -6.32 11.63 -5.82
N GLU A 206 -6.10 12.78 -5.16
CA GLU A 206 -7.18 13.72 -4.85
C GLU A 206 -7.91 14.20 -6.10
N ARG A 207 -7.19 14.44 -7.19
CA ARG A 207 -7.79 14.93 -8.43
C ARG A 207 -8.49 13.83 -9.22
N ASP A 208 -7.87 12.65 -9.30
CA ASP A 208 -8.33 11.59 -10.20
C ASP A 208 -9.41 10.70 -9.55
N CYS A 209 -9.46 10.63 -8.21
CA CYS A 209 -10.51 9.95 -7.43
C CYS A 209 -11.43 10.92 -6.66
N GLY A 210 -11.21 12.24 -6.80
CA GLY A 210 -11.92 13.32 -6.12
C GLY A 210 -13.37 13.49 -6.52
#